data_AF-A0A9P6UB71-F1
#
_entry.id   AF-A0A9P6UB71-F1
#
_cell.length_a   1.000
_cell.length_b   1.000
_cell.length_c   1.000
_cell.angle_alpha   90.00
_cell.angle_beta   90.00
_cell.angle_gamma   90.00
#
_symmetry.space_group_name_H-M   'P 1'
#
loop_
_entity.id
_entity.type
_entity.pdbx_description
1 polymer ?
#
loop_
_entity_poly.entity_id
_entity_poly.type
_entity_poly.pdbx_seq_one_letter_code
_entity_poly.pdbx_strand_id
1 'polypeptide(L)'
;MDTFDRPIYRPDAIESGSLFISLVCVSLMSLLFGRKTAGTKFSTINYARGLVVSLYLVSWLFSLMAAMLVQTNNFNLLSCQLSIFTCIVLYASSKVIIYLFLAERVYVVTAVGVTRWNSKLYKFNLLLVTPYAAIFVLAIIYRVARINELGECEIGLLRPAAVPFIVYDILISSWLTAVFVHALMSSTSMLQGPTKNKLRDVARRTLLGSLIALILSCANISTLVYFQGQERGLMCLATCTLDVTLNAIAIHWVTSRGGSKNSKSNNRGSSSNNCDRHSRIGQQFGMQGMDKQVSPIESHISVSIESYVEEYHQLHYGPKTTTSPHYYTPHPEQ
;
A
#
# COMPACT_ATOMS: atom_id res chain seq x y z
N MET A 1 -28.47 30.55 -45.86
CA MET A 1 -27.30 30.45 -44.95
C MET A 1 -27.88 30.20 -43.57
N ASP A 2 -28.19 28.95 -43.28
CA ASP A 2 -28.67 28.57 -41.94
C ASP A 2 -27.46 28.54 -41.02
N THR A 3 -27.42 29.50 -40.11
CA THR A 3 -26.47 29.54 -39.00
C THR A 3 -26.76 28.32 -38.12
N PHE A 4 -25.89 27.32 -38.27
CA PHE A 4 -25.83 26.14 -37.44
C PHE A 4 -25.34 26.56 -36.04
N ASP A 5 -26.24 27.10 -35.22
CA ASP A 5 -26.03 27.24 -33.77
C ASP A 5 -25.96 25.82 -33.18
N ARG A 6 -24.77 25.20 -33.24
CA ARG A 6 -24.50 24.06 -32.35
C ARG A 6 -24.56 24.64 -30.95
N PRO A 7 -25.41 24.13 -30.06
CA PRO A 7 -25.29 24.47 -28.65
C PRO A 7 -23.84 24.19 -28.24
N ILE A 8 -23.15 25.21 -27.74
CA ILE A 8 -21.80 25.08 -27.21
C ILE A 8 -21.86 24.02 -26.12
N TYR A 9 -21.20 22.88 -26.33
CA TYR A 9 -21.09 21.83 -25.31
C TYR A 9 -20.43 22.45 -24.07
N ARG A 10 -21.21 22.56 -22.99
CA ARG A 10 -20.75 23.01 -21.69
C ARG A 10 -20.57 21.77 -20.83
N PRO A 11 -19.35 21.47 -20.33
CA PRO A 11 -19.16 20.32 -19.45
C PRO A 11 -19.93 20.54 -18.15
N ASP A 12 -20.56 19.49 -17.66
CA ASP A 12 -21.27 19.52 -16.38
C ASP A 12 -20.27 19.69 -15.22
N ALA A 13 -20.77 20.17 -14.07
CA ALA A 13 -19.98 20.22 -12.84
C ALA A 13 -19.43 18.85 -12.44
N ILE A 14 -20.18 17.78 -12.72
CA ILE A 14 -19.81 16.40 -12.39
C ILE A 14 -18.66 15.90 -13.31
N GLU A 15 -18.74 16.21 -14.61
CA GLU A 15 -17.69 15.87 -15.58
C GLU A 15 -16.38 16.60 -15.24
N SER A 16 -16.48 17.91 -14.99
CA SER A 16 -15.34 18.74 -14.59
C SER A 16 -14.69 18.26 -13.29
N GLY A 17 -15.50 17.90 -12.30
CA GLY A 17 -15.03 17.35 -11.02
C GLY A 17 -14.35 15.99 -11.17
N SER A 18 -14.94 15.09 -11.96
CA SER A 18 -14.38 13.74 -12.21
C SER A 18 -13.05 13.81 -12.94
N LEU A 19 -12.94 14.72 -13.92
CA LEU A 19 -11.69 14.97 -14.64
C LEU A 19 -10.61 15.54 -13.73
N PHE A 20 -10.94 16.54 -12.92
CA PHE A 20 -10.00 17.14 -11.97
C PHE A 20 -9.44 16.09 -10.99
N ILE A 21 -10.32 15.27 -10.40
CA ILE A 21 -9.92 14.16 -9.51
C ILE A 21 -8.97 13.20 -10.24
N SER A 22 -9.31 12.80 -11.46
CA SER A 22 -8.50 11.87 -12.25
C SER A 22 -7.11 12.44 -12.56
N LEU A 23 -7.02 13.71 -12.96
CA LEU A 23 -5.74 14.38 -13.26
C LEU A 23 -4.85 14.53 -12.02
N VAL A 24 -5.44 14.85 -10.87
CA VAL A 24 -4.72 14.88 -9.59
C VAL A 24 -4.19 13.49 -9.24
N CYS A 25 -5.01 12.44 -9.40
CA CYS A 25 -4.61 11.06 -9.14
C CYS A 25 -3.46 10.61 -10.05
N VAL A 26 -3.54 10.88 -11.36
CA VAL A 26 -2.47 10.59 -12.33
C VAL A 26 -1.16 11.26 -11.92
N SER A 27 -1.22 12.55 -11.57
CA SER A 27 -0.04 13.34 -11.19
C SER A 27 0.62 12.77 -9.92
N LEU A 28 -0.18 12.48 -8.89
CA LEU A 28 0.30 11.89 -7.64
C LEU A 28 0.89 10.50 -7.87
N MET A 29 0.21 9.61 -8.61
CA MET A 29 0.71 8.27 -8.90
C MET A 29 2.01 8.31 -9.70
N SER A 30 2.13 9.21 -10.69
CA SER A 30 3.36 9.39 -11.47
C SER A 30 4.54 9.79 -10.58
N LEU A 31 4.33 10.73 -9.64
CA LEU A 31 5.35 11.15 -8.68
C LEU A 31 5.75 10.03 -7.72
N LEU A 32 4.78 9.29 -7.15
CA LEU A 32 5.06 8.19 -6.23
C LEU A 32 5.78 7.02 -6.92
N PHE A 33 5.33 6.67 -8.13
CA PHE A 33 5.95 5.64 -8.96
C PHE A 33 7.39 6.01 -9.31
N GLY A 34 7.62 7.25 -9.77
CA GLY A 34 8.96 7.76 -10.09
C GLY A 34 9.90 7.73 -8.88
N ARG A 35 9.43 8.23 -7.72
CA ARG A 35 10.22 8.22 -6.47
C ARG A 35 10.58 6.82 -5.99
N LYS A 36 9.69 5.84 -6.15
CA LYS A 36 9.94 4.46 -5.70
C LYS A 36 10.85 3.69 -6.67
N THR A 37 10.75 3.99 -7.97
CA THR A 37 11.47 3.26 -9.02
C THR A 37 12.89 3.77 -9.22
N ALA A 38 13.16 5.07 -8.99
CA ALA A 38 14.46 5.71 -9.25
C ALA A 38 15.68 5.09 -8.52
N GLY A 39 15.47 4.32 -7.44
CA GLY A 39 16.55 3.68 -6.67
C GLY A 39 16.56 2.15 -6.72
N THR A 40 15.65 1.50 -7.47
CA THR A 40 15.42 0.06 -7.37
C THR A 40 16.14 -0.69 -8.50
N LYS A 41 17.10 -1.55 -8.13
CA LYS A 41 17.67 -2.54 -9.06
C LYS A 41 16.67 -3.70 -9.22
N PHE A 42 16.07 -3.85 -10.40
CA PHE A 42 15.03 -4.85 -10.67
C PHE A 42 15.47 -6.32 -10.48
N SER A 43 16.78 -6.58 -10.46
CA SER A 43 17.35 -7.94 -10.38
C SER A 43 17.24 -8.60 -8.98
N THR A 44 16.97 -7.84 -7.90
CA THR A 44 16.93 -8.38 -6.52
C THR A 44 15.66 -8.01 -5.73
N ILE A 45 14.51 -7.89 -6.42
CA ILE A 45 13.25 -7.49 -5.78
C ILE A 45 12.68 -8.63 -4.90
N ASN A 46 12.48 -8.32 -3.60
CA ASN A 46 11.74 -9.18 -2.68
C ASN A 46 10.23 -9.15 -3.02
N TYR A 47 9.50 -10.24 -2.76
CA TYR A 47 8.09 -10.39 -3.14
C TYR A 47 7.19 -9.24 -2.66
N ALA A 48 7.30 -8.85 -1.38
CA ALA A 48 6.57 -7.73 -0.81
C ALA A 48 6.85 -6.38 -1.51
N ARG A 49 8.10 -6.14 -1.95
CA ARG A 49 8.45 -4.94 -2.74
C ARG A 49 7.85 -5.00 -4.13
N GLY A 50 7.86 -6.18 -4.75
CA GLY A 50 7.25 -6.42 -6.05
C GLY A 50 5.76 -6.09 -6.05
N LEU A 51 5.02 -6.50 -5.01
CA LEU A 51 3.60 -6.16 -4.84
C LEU A 51 3.36 -4.65 -4.74
N VAL A 52 4.19 -3.93 -3.96
CA VAL A 52 4.06 -2.47 -3.84
C VAL A 52 4.35 -1.75 -5.15
N VAL A 53 5.37 -2.17 -5.89
CA VAL A 53 5.68 -1.59 -7.22
C VAL A 53 4.56 -1.90 -8.22
N SER A 54 4.04 -3.14 -8.20
CA SER A 54 2.92 -3.55 -9.05
C SER A 54 1.66 -2.74 -8.75
N LEU A 55 1.38 -2.47 -7.47
CA LEU A 55 0.28 -1.60 -7.07
C LEU A 55 0.43 -0.21 -7.68
N TYR A 56 1.59 0.44 -7.54
CA TYR A 56 1.80 1.76 -8.14
C TYR A 56 1.63 1.77 -9.66
N LEU A 57 2.12 0.74 -10.34
CA LEU A 57 1.98 0.62 -11.79
C LEU A 57 0.51 0.49 -12.21
N VAL A 58 -0.25 -0.40 -11.55
CA VAL A 58 -1.69 -0.59 -11.82
C VAL A 58 -2.48 0.67 -11.48
N SER A 59 -2.21 1.32 -10.33
CA SER A 59 -2.85 2.57 -9.95
C SER A 59 -2.58 3.71 -10.93
N TRP A 60 -1.34 3.82 -11.41
CA TRP A 60 -0.97 4.81 -12.43
C TRP A 60 -1.68 4.56 -13.75
N LEU A 61 -1.65 3.31 -14.25
CA LEU A 61 -2.33 2.92 -15.47
C LEU A 61 -3.83 3.18 -15.36
N PHE A 62 -4.44 2.84 -14.22
CA PHE A 62 -5.87 3.07 -14.00
C PHE A 62 -6.21 4.55 -14.02
N SER A 63 -5.43 5.38 -13.32
CA SER A 63 -5.65 6.83 -13.29
C SER A 63 -5.54 7.43 -14.70
N LEU A 64 -4.57 6.98 -15.49
CA LEU A 64 -4.35 7.45 -16.86
C LEU A 64 -5.52 7.06 -17.78
N MET A 65 -5.95 5.80 -17.71
CA MET A 65 -7.09 5.33 -18.48
C MET A 65 -8.39 6.03 -18.06
N ALA A 66 -8.62 6.22 -16.76
CA ALA A 66 -9.78 6.94 -16.25
C ALA A 66 -9.81 8.40 -16.74
N ALA A 67 -8.68 9.12 -16.72
CA ALA A 67 -8.61 10.50 -17.20
C ALA A 67 -8.94 10.62 -18.71
N MET A 68 -8.53 9.65 -19.52
CA MET A 68 -8.87 9.59 -20.95
C MET A 68 -10.34 9.22 -21.17
N LEU A 69 -10.84 8.22 -20.43
CA LEU A 69 -12.19 7.70 -20.58
C LEU A 69 -13.24 8.70 -20.06
N VAL A 70 -12.99 9.43 -18.98
CA VAL A 70 -13.91 10.47 -18.48
C VAL A 70 -14.21 11.53 -19.54
N GLN A 71 -13.22 11.92 -20.35
CA GLN A 71 -13.40 12.93 -21.42
C GLN A 71 -14.08 12.38 -22.68
N THR A 72 -13.91 11.08 -22.96
CA THR A 72 -14.34 10.46 -24.22
C THR A 72 -15.61 9.63 -24.07
N ASN A 73 -16.15 9.55 -22.86
CA ASN A 73 -17.25 8.66 -22.47
C ASN A 73 -18.62 9.11 -23.05
N ASN A 74 -18.89 10.41 -23.10
CA ASN A 74 -20.16 10.93 -23.58
C ASN A 74 -20.29 10.76 -25.09
N PHE A 75 -21.51 10.42 -25.56
CA PHE A 75 -21.87 10.16 -26.97
C PHE A 75 -21.06 9.06 -27.67
N ASN A 76 -20.23 8.29 -26.95
CA ASN A 76 -19.37 7.27 -27.53
C ASN A 76 -19.53 5.93 -26.80
N LEU A 77 -20.21 4.99 -27.46
CA LEU A 77 -20.51 3.68 -26.87
C LEU A 77 -19.24 2.86 -26.63
N LEU A 78 -18.22 3.01 -27.49
CA LEU A 78 -16.96 2.29 -27.33
C LEU A 78 -16.25 2.76 -26.06
N SER A 79 -16.12 4.07 -25.86
CA SER A 79 -15.54 4.64 -24.65
C SER A 79 -16.34 4.26 -23.40
N CYS A 80 -17.68 4.23 -23.52
CA CYS A 80 -18.56 3.80 -22.44
C CYS A 80 -18.33 2.33 -22.04
N GLN A 81 -18.18 1.43 -23.01
CA GLN A 81 -17.83 0.03 -22.76
C GLN A 81 -16.41 -0.12 -22.19
N LEU A 82 -15.44 0.59 -22.73
CA LEU A 82 -14.07 0.59 -22.22
C LEU A 82 -14.00 1.13 -20.78
N SER A 83 -14.88 2.08 -20.42
CA SER A 83 -15.00 2.61 -19.05
C SER A 83 -15.35 1.52 -18.05
N ILE A 84 -16.40 0.73 -18.31
CA ILE A 84 -16.79 -0.35 -17.39
C ILE A 84 -15.75 -1.47 -17.33
N PHE A 85 -15.15 -1.85 -18.46
CA PHE A 85 -14.09 -2.86 -18.48
C PHE A 85 -12.85 -2.42 -17.72
N THR A 86 -12.38 -1.20 -17.98
CA THR A 86 -11.22 -0.61 -17.29
C THR A 86 -11.47 -0.54 -15.80
N CYS A 87 -12.65 -0.06 -15.40
CA CYS A 87 -13.05 -0.01 -14.00
C CYS A 87 -13.00 -1.40 -13.36
N ILE A 88 -13.72 -2.39 -13.89
CA ILE A 88 -13.77 -3.73 -13.31
C ILE A 88 -12.38 -4.37 -13.23
N VAL A 89 -11.61 -4.35 -14.33
CA VAL A 89 -10.31 -5.04 -14.43
C VAL A 89 -9.25 -4.38 -13.56
N LEU A 90 -9.07 -3.07 -13.68
CA LEU A 90 -8.00 -2.37 -12.95
C LEU A 90 -8.35 -2.20 -11.47
N TYR A 91 -9.63 -2.04 -11.14
CA TYR A 91 -10.08 -2.05 -9.75
C TYR A 91 -9.87 -3.42 -9.10
N ALA A 92 -10.35 -4.50 -9.73
CA ALA A 92 -10.18 -5.87 -9.22
C ALA A 92 -8.70 -6.25 -9.06
N SER A 93 -7.86 -5.93 -10.06
CA SER A 93 -6.41 -6.20 -9.97
C SER A 93 -5.75 -5.43 -8.82
N SER A 94 -6.11 -4.16 -8.61
CA SER A 94 -5.59 -3.38 -7.47
C SER A 94 -5.99 -4.00 -6.11
N LYS A 95 -7.24 -4.47 -5.97
CA LYS A 95 -7.72 -5.14 -4.75
C LYS A 95 -6.99 -6.43 -4.49
N VAL A 96 -6.80 -7.27 -5.51
CA VAL A 96 -6.02 -8.51 -5.41
C VAL A 96 -4.59 -8.22 -4.94
N ILE A 97 -3.93 -7.22 -5.51
CA ILE A 97 -2.57 -6.83 -5.09
C ILE A 97 -2.55 -6.36 -3.62
N ILE A 98 -3.53 -5.56 -3.19
CA ILE A 98 -3.65 -5.11 -1.79
C ILE A 98 -3.86 -6.30 -0.85
N TYR A 99 -4.73 -7.26 -1.20
CA TYR A 99 -4.98 -8.45 -0.38
C TYR A 99 -3.75 -9.35 -0.29
N LEU A 100 -3.03 -9.57 -1.40
CA LEU A 100 -1.76 -10.29 -1.38
C LEU A 100 -0.71 -9.57 -0.53
N PHE A 101 -0.66 -8.24 -0.57
CA PHE A 101 0.23 -7.45 0.26
C PHE A 101 -0.08 -7.59 1.75
N LEU A 102 -1.36 -7.48 2.13
CA LEU A 102 -1.79 -7.67 3.52
C LEU A 102 -1.52 -9.10 4.00
N ALA A 103 -1.80 -10.11 3.18
CA ALA A 103 -1.52 -11.51 3.50
C ALA A 103 -0.02 -11.78 3.69
N GLU A 104 0.85 -11.21 2.85
CA GLU A 104 2.30 -11.30 3.02
C GLU A 104 2.75 -10.63 4.32
N ARG A 105 2.18 -9.46 4.66
CA ARG A 105 2.48 -8.77 5.93
C ARG A 105 2.04 -9.57 7.15
N VAL A 106 0.88 -10.21 7.10
CA VAL A 106 0.44 -11.15 8.16
C VAL A 106 1.42 -12.30 8.29
N TYR A 107 1.81 -12.93 7.18
CA TYR A 107 2.73 -14.06 7.20
C TYR A 107 4.09 -13.70 7.81
N VAL A 108 4.70 -12.58 7.39
CA VAL A 108 5.98 -12.12 7.93
C VAL A 108 5.93 -11.87 9.44
N VAL A 109 4.78 -11.43 9.96
CA VAL A 109 4.59 -11.14 11.40
C VAL A 109 4.24 -12.39 12.21
N THR A 110 3.53 -13.37 11.63
CA THR A 110 3.00 -14.53 12.36
C THR A 110 3.82 -15.81 12.25
N ALA A 111 4.52 -16.00 11.14
CA ALA A 111 5.16 -17.27 10.79
C ALA A 111 6.68 -17.10 10.71
N VAL A 112 7.31 -16.90 11.87
CA VAL A 112 8.77 -16.80 11.99
C VAL A 112 9.40 -18.17 11.77
N GLY A 113 10.38 -18.28 10.85
CA GLY A 113 11.13 -19.51 10.60
C GLY A 113 10.42 -20.61 9.79
N VAL A 114 9.21 -20.37 9.29
CA VAL A 114 8.42 -21.34 8.49
C VAL A 114 8.35 -20.90 7.04
N THR A 115 8.60 -21.79 6.09
CA THR A 115 8.50 -21.47 4.65
C THR A 115 7.07 -21.15 4.22
N ARG A 116 6.90 -20.27 3.22
CA ARG A 116 5.58 -19.76 2.75
C ARG A 116 4.55 -20.86 2.50
N TRP A 117 4.97 -21.91 1.80
CA TRP A 117 4.13 -23.06 1.43
C TRP A 117 3.88 -24.05 2.56
N ASN A 118 4.45 -23.85 3.74
CA ASN A 118 4.21 -24.71 4.91
C ASN A 118 3.27 -24.04 5.93
N SER A 119 3.12 -22.72 5.89
CA SER A 119 2.18 -22.00 6.76
C SER A 119 0.72 -22.26 6.37
N LYS A 120 -0.04 -22.92 7.27
CA LYS A 120 -1.48 -23.17 7.08
C LYS A 120 -2.27 -21.86 6.96
N LEU A 121 -1.89 -20.82 7.70
CA LEU A 121 -2.54 -19.51 7.66
C LEU A 121 -2.32 -18.80 6.31
N TYR A 122 -1.11 -18.90 5.74
CA TYR A 122 -0.82 -18.33 4.42
C TYR A 122 -1.62 -19.03 3.31
N LYS A 123 -1.68 -20.37 3.34
CA LYS A 123 -2.52 -21.15 2.42
C LYS A 123 -3.99 -20.76 2.52
N PHE A 124 -4.50 -20.57 3.74
CA PHE A 124 -5.88 -20.16 3.95
C PHE A 124 -6.16 -18.76 3.38
N ASN A 125 -5.30 -17.78 3.64
CA ASN A 125 -5.43 -16.44 3.08
C ASN A 125 -5.34 -16.44 1.55
N LEU A 126 -4.44 -17.25 0.96
CA LEU A 126 -4.32 -17.40 -0.49
C LEU A 126 -5.55 -18.11 -1.11
N LEU A 127 -6.06 -19.15 -0.44
CA LEU A 127 -7.30 -19.82 -0.81
C LEU A 127 -8.47 -18.83 -0.81
N LEU A 128 -8.54 -17.94 0.17
CA LEU A 128 -9.54 -16.86 0.25
C LEU A 128 -9.42 -15.83 -0.89
N VAL A 129 -8.28 -15.71 -1.57
CA VAL A 129 -8.20 -14.87 -2.77
C VAL A 129 -8.77 -15.60 -4.00
N THR A 130 -8.85 -16.93 -3.98
CA THR A 130 -9.25 -17.75 -5.14
C THR A 130 -10.68 -17.47 -5.65
N PRO A 131 -11.72 -17.34 -4.79
CA PRO A 131 -13.07 -16.99 -5.25
C PRO A 131 -13.18 -15.62 -5.92
N TYR A 132 -12.22 -14.72 -5.70
CA TYR A 132 -12.21 -13.40 -6.35
C TYR A 132 -12.11 -13.54 -7.89
N ALA A 133 -11.49 -14.60 -8.40
CA ALA A 133 -11.45 -14.89 -9.83
C ALA A 133 -12.84 -15.25 -10.38
N ALA A 134 -13.62 -16.05 -9.66
CA ALA A 134 -14.98 -16.42 -10.05
C ALA A 134 -15.92 -15.19 -10.02
N ILE A 135 -15.80 -14.37 -8.98
CA ILE A 135 -16.55 -13.11 -8.86
C ILE A 135 -16.18 -12.14 -9.98
N PHE A 136 -14.90 -12.05 -10.32
CA PHE A 136 -14.43 -11.25 -11.44
C PHE A 136 -15.06 -11.71 -12.78
N VAL A 137 -15.09 -13.02 -13.05
CA VAL A 137 -15.76 -13.56 -14.25
C VAL A 137 -17.25 -13.23 -14.25
N LEU A 138 -17.94 -13.36 -13.11
CA LEU A 138 -19.34 -12.96 -12.96
C LEU A 138 -19.55 -11.47 -13.24
N ALA A 139 -18.69 -10.60 -12.70
CA ALA A 139 -18.72 -9.16 -12.93
C ALA A 139 -18.57 -8.80 -14.42
N ILE A 140 -17.71 -9.52 -15.14
CA ILE A 140 -17.57 -9.36 -16.58
C ILE A 140 -18.86 -9.81 -17.29
N ILE A 141 -19.42 -10.98 -16.98
CA ILE A 141 -20.62 -11.49 -17.67
C ILE A 141 -21.82 -10.56 -17.45
N TYR A 142 -22.05 -10.11 -16.22
CA TYR A 142 -23.22 -9.32 -15.81
C TYR A 142 -22.95 -7.81 -15.74
N ARG A 143 -22.05 -7.30 -16.58
CA ARG A 143 -21.82 -5.86 -16.75
C ARG A 143 -22.91 -5.23 -17.61
N VAL A 144 -23.23 -3.96 -17.35
CA VAL A 144 -24.08 -3.13 -18.22
C VAL A 144 -23.39 -1.82 -18.54
N ALA A 145 -23.47 -1.41 -19.81
CA ALA A 145 -23.01 -0.11 -20.29
C ALA A 145 -24.00 0.37 -21.37
N ARG A 146 -24.59 1.55 -21.16
CA ARG A 146 -25.62 2.12 -22.04
C ARG A 146 -25.43 3.63 -22.15
N ILE A 147 -25.90 4.20 -23.24
CA ILE A 147 -25.97 5.65 -23.41
C ILE A 147 -27.41 6.09 -23.20
N ASN A 148 -27.63 7.06 -22.33
CA ASN A 148 -28.93 7.66 -22.07
C ASN A 148 -29.34 8.59 -23.23
N GLU A 149 -30.60 8.99 -23.30
CA GLU A 149 -31.16 9.89 -24.34
C GLU A 149 -30.42 11.24 -24.41
N LEU A 150 -29.83 11.66 -23.28
CA LEU A 150 -29.00 12.86 -23.16
C LEU A 150 -27.57 12.68 -23.71
N GLY A 151 -27.19 11.47 -24.14
CA GLY A 151 -25.84 11.14 -24.62
C GLY A 151 -24.84 10.76 -23.53
N GLU A 152 -25.29 10.59 -22.29
CA GLU A 152 -24.46 10.29 -21.13
C GLU A 152 -24.25 8.78 -20.99
N CYS A 153 -23.04 8.35 -20.68
CA CYS A 153 -22.78 6.92 -20.41
C CYS A 153 -23.18 6.55 -18.98
N GLU A 154 -24.02 5.53 -18.88
CA GLU A 154 -24.36 4.85 -17.64
C GLU A 154 -23.69 3.47 -17.62
N ILE A 155 -22.98 3.17 -16.53
CA ILE A 155 -22.34 1.86 -16.33
C ILE A 155 -22.76 1.28 -14.98
N GLY A 156 -22.71 -0.06 -14.89
CA GLY A 156 -23.00 -0.75 -13.65
C GLY A 156 -22.83 -2.26 -13.76
N LEU A 157 -23.11 -2.93 -12.64
CA LEU A 157 -23.23 -4.40 -12.56
C LEU A 157 -24.67 -4.76 -12.24
N LEU A 158 -25.21 -5.79 -12.89
CA LEU A 158 -26.50 -6.33 -12.51
C LEU A 158 -26.42 -6.99 -11.11
N ARG A 159 -27.54 -6.98 -10.39
CA ARG A 159 -27.72 -7.60 -9.05
C ARG A 159 -27.05 -8.99 -8.88
N PRO A 160 -27.18 -9.96 -9.82
CA PRO A 160 -26.54 -11.27 -9.69
C PRO A 160 -25.00 -11.24 -9.56
N ALA A 161 -24.31 -10.21 -10.07
CA ALA A 161 -22.87 -10.04 -9.87
C ALA A 161 -22.53 -8.99 -8.81
N ALA A 162 -23.32 -7.92 -8.73
CA ALA A 162 -23.10 -6.84 -7.76
C ALA A 162 -23.19 -7.33 -6.31
N VAL A 163 -24.21 -8.13 -5.97
CA VAL A 163 -24.39 -8.61 -4.59
C VAL A 163 -23.25 -9.54 -4.15
N PRO A 164 -22.87 -10.59 -4.90
CA PRO A 164 -21.71 -11.40 -4.53
C PRO A 164 -20.42 -10.61 -4.44
N PHE A 165 -20.18 -9.66 -5.35
CA PHE A 165 -19.00 -8.81 -5.34
C PHE A 165 -18.90 -8.01 -4.03
N ILE A 166 -19.98 -7.32 -3.66
CA ILE A 166 -20.04 -6.48 -2.45
C ILE A 166 -19.91 -7.32 -1.17
N VAL A 167 -20.69 -8.40 -1.07
CA VAL A 167 -20.68 -9.26 0.12
C VAL A 167 -19.29 -9.86 0.32
N TYR A 168 -18.67 -10.34 -0.75
CA TYR A 168 -17.36 -10.96 -0.67
C TYR A 168 -16.26 -9.96 -0.29
N ASP A 169 -16.28 -8.75 -0.87
CA ASP A 169 -15.30 -7.71 -0.55
C ASP A 169 -15.37 -7.32 0.94
N ILE A 170 -16.57 -7.18 1.50
CA ILE A 170 -16.76 -6.91 2.93
C ILE A 170 -16.25 -8.06 3.80
N LEU A 171 -16.58 -9.31 3.43
CA LEU A 171 -16.16 -10.50 4.19
C LEU A 171 -14.63 -10.67 4.19
N ILE A 172 -13.98 -10.58 3.03
CA ILE A 172 -12.52 -10.76 2.96
C ILE A 172 -11.78 -9.59 3.62
N SER A 173 -12.27 -8.37 3.43
CA SER A 173 -11.67 -7.17 4.01
C SER A 173 -11.76 -7.20 5.54
N SER A 174 -12.92 -7.57 6.09
CA SER A 174 -13.09 -7.72 7.54
C SER A 174 -12.23 -8.86 8.11
N TRP A 175 -12.18 -10.02 7.43
CA TRP A 175 -11.33 -11.15 7.83
C TRP A 175 -9.85 -10.79 7.87
N LEU A 176 -9.30 -10.28 6.77
CA LEU A 176 -7.88 -9.92 6.67
C LEU A 176 -7.50 -8.87 7.71
N THR A 177 -8.41 -7.95 8.02
CA THR A 177 -8.23 -6.96 9.07
C THR A 177 -8.18 -7.60 10.43
N ALA A 178 -9.14 -8.45 10.77
CA ALA A 178 -9.17 -9.11 12.06
C ALA A 178 -7.88 -9.93 12.30
N VAL A 179 -7.46 -10.69 11.29
CA VAL A 179 -6.20 -11.46 11.35
C VAL A 179 -4.99 -10.55 11.46
N PHE A 180 -4.93 -9.46 10.70
CA PHE A 180 -3.82 -8.52 10.73
C PHE A 180 -3.72 -7.78 12.08
N VAL A 181 -4.84 -7.30 12.60
CA VAL A 181 -4.95 -6.67 13.93
C VAL A 181 -4.54 -7.66 15.02
N HIS A 182 -5.04 -8.89 14.95
CA HIS A 182 -4.68 -9.96 15.89
C HIS A 182 -3.17 -10.28 15.84
N ALA A 183 -2.60 -10.45 14.63
CA ALA A 183 -1.17 -10.70 14.43
C ALA A 183 -0.30 -9.57 15.01
N LEU A 184 -0.71 -8.31 14.78
CA LEU A 184 -0.01 -7.15 15.32
C LEU A 184 -0.11 -7.05 16.85
N MET A 185 -1.29 -7.30 17.43
CA MET A 185 -1.48 -7.27 18.89
C MET A 185 -0.69 -8.38 19.59
N SER A 186 -0.73 -9.59 19.04
CA SER A 186 0.03 -10.74 19.55
C SER A 186 1.55 -10.47 19.53
N SER A 187 2.05 -9.95 18.41
CA SER A 187 3.48 -9.60 18.28
C SER A 187 3.89 -8.46 19.21
N THR A 188 3.02 -7.46 19.38
CA THR A 188 3.28 -6.34 20.31
C THR A 188 3.32 -6.81 21.77
N SER A 189 2.53 -7.84 22.12
CA SER A 189 2.56 -8.45 23.45
C SER A 189 3.83 -9.27 23.71
N MET A 190 4.39 -9.91 22.67
CA MET A 190 5.61 -10.74 22.77
C MET A 190 6.91 -9.92 22.82
N LEU A 191 6.90 -8.68 22.33
CA LEU A 191 8.07 -7.79 22.24
C LEU A 191 8.26 -6.87 23.47
N GLN A 192 8.08 -7.42 24.68
CA GLN A 192 8.28 -6.73 25.97
C GLN A 192 9.76 -6.52 26.33
N GLY A 193 10.54 -5.82 25.50
CA GLY A 193 11.91 -5.41 25.84
C GLY A 193 12.28 -3.97 25.43
N PRO A 194 13.53 -3.55 25.68
CA PRO A 194 13.95 -2.14 25.74
C PRO A 194 13.86 -1.33 24.43
N THR A 195 13.64 -1.97 23.28
CA THR A 195 13.34 -1.35 21.96
C THR A 195 11.85 -1.01 21.75
N LYS A 196 11.08 -0.94 22.85
CA LYS A 196 9.62 -0.77 22.94
C LYS A 196 9.00 0.30 22.03
N ASN A 197 9.63 1.47 21.90
CA ASN A 197 8.96 2.63 21.29
C ASN A 197 9.01 2.63 19.76
N LYS A 198 10.16 2.29 19.16
CA LYS A 198 10.31 2.33 17.69
C LYS A 198 9.52 1.23 16.98
N LEU A 199 9.44 0.04 17.55
CA LEU A 199 8.71 -1.06 16.93
C LEU A 199 7.19 -0.90 17.09
N ARG A 200 6.73 -0.38 18.24
CA ARG A 200 5.33 -0.01 18.44
C ARG A 200 4.87 1.09 17.47
N ASP A 201 5.73 2.07 17.16
CA ASP A 201 5.39 3.11 16.19
C ASP A 201 5.21 2.54 14.77
N VAL A 202 6.06 1.59 14.36
CA VAL A 202 5.92 0.91 13.06
C VAL A 202 4.65 0.05 13.03
N ALA A 203 4.37 -0.72 14.08
CA ALA A 203 3.16 -1.51 14.21
C ALA A 203 1.89 -0.63 14.16
N ARG A 204 1.87 0.47 14.93
CA ARG A 204 0.77 1.44 14.95
C ARG A 204 0.55 2.11 13.60
N ARG A 205 1.62 2.49 12.91
CA ARG A 205 1.53 3.08 11.57
C ARG A 205 0.95 2.08 10.57
N THR A 206 1.34 0.81 10.67
CA THR A 206 0.84 -0.25 9.79
C THR A 206 -0.63 -0.58 10.07
N LEU A 207 -1.03 -0.61 11.35
CA LEU A 207 -2.43 -0.71 11.79
C LEU A 207 -3.28 0.44 11.21
N LEU A 208 -2.82 1.69 11.35
CA LEU A 208 -3.53 2.85 10.81
C LEU A 208 -3.67 2.77 9.29
N GLY A 209 -2.62 2.34 8.59
CA GLY A 209 -2.67 2.14 7.14
C GLY A 209 -3.70 1.08 6.71
N SER A 210 -3.80 -0.04 7.45
CA SER A 210 -4.83 -1.05 7.18
C SER A 210 -6.25 -0.53 7.44
N LEU A 211 -6.47 0.22 8.53
CA LEU A 211 -7.77 0.82 8.82
C LEU A 211 -8.19 1.82 7.73
N ILE A 212 -7.25 2.65 7.26
CA ILE A 212 -7.49 3.56 6.15
C ILE A 212 -7.88 2.78 4.89
N ALA A 213 -7.14 1.73 4.53
CA ALA A 213 -7.43 0.92 3.34
C ALA A 213 -8.86 0.32 3.35
N LEU A 214 -9.33 -0.11 4.52
CA LEU A 214 -10.67 -0.67 4.68
C LEU A 214 -11.76 0.38 4.58
N ILE A 215 -11.57 1.53 5.24
CA ILE A 215 -12.53 2.64 5.19
C ILE A 215 -12.71 3.08 3.73
N LEU A 216 -11.62 3.15 2.98
CA LEU A 216 -11.65 3.48 1.55
C LEU A 216 -12.40 2.42 0.73
N SER A 217 -12.19 1.12 1.01
CA SER A 217 -12.96 0.03 0.38
C SER A 217 -14.46 0.15 0.65
N CYS A 218 -14.83 0.35 1.92
CA CYS A 218 -16.23 0.50 2.33
C CYS A 218 -16.90 1.72 1.69
N ALA A 219 -16.18 2.84 1.59
CA ALA A 219 -16.68 4.06 0.95
C ALA A 219 -16.99 3.81 -0.53
N ASN A 220 -16.09 3.13 -1.27
CA ASN A 220 -16.31 2.85 -2.69
C ASN A 220 -17.50 1.89 -2.92
N ILE A 221 -17.63 0.86 -2.07
CA ILE A 221 -18.78 -0.05 -2.10
C ILE A 221 -20.09 0.69 -1.80
N SER A 222 -20.06 1.64 -0.87
CA SER A 222 -21.25 2.42 -0.49
C SER A 222 -21.76 3.24 -1.68
N THR A 223 -20.87 3.77 -2.53
CA THR A 223 -21.24 4.41 -3.79
C THR A 223 -22.02 3.44 -4.68
N LEU A 224 -21.47 2.25 -4.95
CA LEU A 224 -22.14 1.24 -5.79
C LEU A 224 -23.52 0.81 -5.27
N VAL A 225 -23.69 0.75 -3.95
CA VAL A 225 -24.99 0.44 -3.33
C VAL A 225 -25.98 1.59 -3.51
N TYR A 226 -25.52 2.84 -3.37
CA TYR A 226 -26.37 4.03 -3.42
C TYR A 226 -27.04 4.21 -4.78
N PHE A 227 -26.32 4.00 -5.88
CA PHE A 227 -26.84 4.25 -7.23
C PHE A 227 -27.51 3.03 -7.88
N GLN A 228 -27.76 1.94 -7.14
CA GLN A 228 -28.59 0.79 -7.54
C GLN A 228 -28.29 0.19 -8.94
N GLY A 229 -27.06 0.31 -9.43
CA GLY A 229 -26.62 -0.26 -10.72
C GLY A 229 -26.83 0.61 -11.95
N GLN A 230 -27.27 1.87 -11.81
CA GLN A 230 -27.21 2.88 -12.87
C GLN A 230 -26.50 4.13 -12.36
N GLU A 231 -25.18 4.15 -12.49
CA GLU A 231 -24.39 5.35 -12.22
C GLU A 231 -23.84 5.95 -13.52
N ARG A 232 -23.68 7.27 -13.56
CA ARG A 232 -22.88 7.93 -14.59
C ARG A 232 -21.47 7.36 -14.56
N GLY A 233 -20.98 6.83 -15.68
CA GLY A 233 -19.72 6.08 -15.71
C GLY A 233 -18.48 6.88 -15.32
N LEU A 234 -18.52 8.20 -15.54
CA LEU A 234 -17.50 9.14 -15.07
C LEU A 234 -17.38 9.20 -13.54
N MET A 235 -18.49 9.05 -12.80
CA MET A 235 -18.47 9.03 -11.32
C MET A 235 -17.83 7.76 -10.80
N CYS A 236 -18.23 6.61 -11.34
CA CYS A 236 -17.68 5.31 -10.98
C CYS A 236 -16.17 5.24 -11.28
N LEU A 237 -15.72 5.74 -12.44
CA LEU A 237 -14.30 5.84 -12.78
C LEU A 237 -13.55 6.74 -11.79
N ALA A 238 -14.09 7.91 -11.45
CA ALA A 238 -13.44 8.85 -10.54
C ALA A 238 -13.34 8.30 -9.11
N THR A 239 -14.40 7.72 -8.57
CA THR A 239 -14.40 7.15 -7.21
C THR A 239 -13.49 5.94 -7.09
N CYS A 240 -13.52 5.02 -8.08
CA CYS A 240 -12.62 3.87 -8.08
C CYS A 240 -11.16 4.30 -8.24
N THR A 241 -10.87 5.29 -9.09
CA THR A 241 -9.52 5.86 -9.23
C THR A 241 -9.04 6.49 -7.93
N LEU A 242 -9.93 7.20 -7.24
CA LEU A 242 -9.64 7.83 -5.95
C LEU A 242 -9.38 6.78 -4.85
N ASP A 243 -10.20 5.72 -4.76
CA ASP A 243 -10.00 4.61 -3.81
C ASP A 243 -8.61 3.97 -4.00
N VAL A 244 -8.28 3.62 -5.24
CA VAL A 244 -6.99 3.00 -5.58
C VAL A 244 -5.82 3.94 -5.28
N THR A 245 -5.95 5.21 -5.59
CA THR A 245 -4.95 6.25 -5.31
C THR A 245 -4.72 6.41 -3.81
N LEU A 246 -5.79 6.52 -3.02
CA LEU A 246 -5.71 6.69 -1.57
C LEU A 246 -5.12 5.45 -0.90
N ASN A 247 -5.44 4.24 -1.38
CA ASN A 247 -4.81 3.00 -0.94
C ASN A 247 -3.30 2.97 -1.26
N ALA A 248 -2.90 3.38 -2.47
CA ALA A 248 -1.49 3.47 -2.84
C ALA A 248 -0.72 4.50 -1.99
N ILE A 249 -1.36 5.63 -1.66
CA ILE A 249 -0.81 6.64 -0.74
C ILE A 249 -0.68 6.08 0.68
N ALA A 250 -1.69 5.36 1.18
CA ALA A 250 -1.65 4.72 2.50
C ALA A 250 -0.49 3.71 2.58
N ILE A 251 -0.32 2.87 1.56
CA ILE A 251 0.81 1.93 1.48
C ILE A 251 2.14 2.67 1.33
N HIS A 252 2.19 3.75 0.55
CA HIS A 252 3.38 4.61 0.48
C HIS A 252 3.77 5.13 1.86
N TRP A 253 2.79 5.67 2.59
CA TRP A 253 2.98 6.19 3.93
C TRP A 253 3.49 5.09 4.86
N VAL A 254 2.84 3.93 4.90
CA VAL A 254 3.25 2.82 5.78
C VAL A 254 4.66 2.32 5.45
N THR A 255 5.03 2.26 4.18
CA THR A 255 6.31 1.71 3.73
C THR A 255 7.46 2.72 3.70
N SER A 256 7.18 4.03 3.67
CA SER A 256 8.21 5.08 3.70
C SER A 256 8.59 5.40 5.14
N ARG A 257 9.86 5.19 5.54
CA ARG A 257 10.37 5.60 6.87
C ARG A 257 10.09 7.09 7.08
N GLY A 258 9.57 7.43 8.27
CA GLY A 258 9.71 8.80 8.75
C GLY A 258 11.20 9.12 8.72
N GLY A 259 11.60 10.10 7.91
CA GLY A 259 12.98 10.58 7.92
C GLY A 259 13.35 10.83 9.36
N SER A 260 14.46 10.23 9.80
CA SER A 260 15.01 10.51 11.12
C SER A 260 15.09 12.03 11.20
N LYS A 261 14.23 12.66 11.99
CA LYS A 261 14.51 14.02 12.45
C LYS A 261 15.87 13.84 13.11
N ASN A 262 16.92 14.33 12.45
CA ASN A 262 18.18 14.58 13.13
C ASN A 262 17.78 15.49 14.28
N SER A 263 17.59 14.90 15.47
CA SER A 263 17.72 15.65 16.71
C SER A 263 19.09 16.28 16.60
N LYS A 264 19.11 17.56 16.25
CA LYS A 264 20.28 18.40 16.49
C LYS A 264 20.51 18.26 18.00
N SER A 265 21.42 17.36 18.36
CA SER A 265 22.01 17.34 19.69
C SER A 265 22.64 18.71 19.86
N ASN A 266 21.92 19.57 20.58
CA ASN A 266 22.40 20.89 20.93
C ASN A 266 23.39 20.66 22.08
N ASN A 267 24.61 20.22 21.74
CA ASN A 267 25.71 20.11 22.68
C ASN A 267 26.17 21.53 23.03
N ARG A 268 25.46 22.18 23.95
CA ARG A 268 25.97 23.31 24.73
C ARG A 268 26.61 22.73 25.98
N GLY A 269 27.94 22.67 25.98
CA GLY A 269 28.72 22.21 27.12
C GLY A 269 30.22 22.44 26.91
N SER A 270 30.67 23.64 27.29
CA SER A 270 31.97 24.05 27.82
C SER A 270 33.30 23.64 27.16
N SER A 271 34.03 24.69 26.79
CA SER A 271 35.48 24.90 26.71
C SER A 271 36.43 23.80 27.19
N SER A 272 37.40 23.44 26.34
CA SER A 272 38.82 23.55 26.71
C SER A 272 39.71 23.53 25.45
N ASN A 273 40.74 24.38 25.48
CA ASN A 273 41.75 24.62 24.45
C ASN A 273 42.62 23.37 24.22
N ASN A 274 43.03 23.09 22.97
CA ASN A 274 44.43 23.27 22.56
C ASN A 274 44.62 23.08 21.03
N CYS A 275 45.70 23.68 20.56
CA CYS A 275 46.12 23.92 19.20
C CYS A 275 46.48 22.64 18.42
N ASP A 276 46.24 22.63 17.10
CA ASP A 276 47.36 22.54 16.16
C ASP A 276 46.95 22.98 14.74
N ARG A 277 47.86 23.70 14.13
CA ARG A 277 47.71 24.53 12.93
C ARG A 277 48.59 23.90 11.85
N HIS A 278 48.03 23.45 10.73
CA HIS A 278 48.79 23.35 9.49
C HIS A 278 47.93 23.71 8.28
N SER A 279 48.43 24.70 7.53
CA SER A 279 47.83 25.36 6.38
C SER A 279 48.04 24.53 5.11
N ARG A 280 47.05 24.51 4.19
CA ARG A 280 47.27 24.83 2.77
C ARG A 280 45.96 25.11 2.02
N ILE A 281 46.05 26.15 1.21
CA ILE A 281 45.07 26.76 0.31
C ILE A 281 44.90 25.91 -0.95
N GLY A 282 43.67 25.82 -1.46
CA GLY A 282 43.36 25.30 -2.79
C GLY A 282 41.85 25.25 -3.07
N GLN A 283 41.32 26.30 -3.70
CA GLN A 283 39.98 26.30 -4.31
C GLN A 283 39.93 25.27 -5.45
N GLN A 284 38.92 24.38 -5.45
CA GLN A 284 38.38 23.86 -6.70
C GLN A 284 36.92 23.43 -6.53
N PHE A 285 36.06 24.03 -7.36
CA PHE A 285 34.68 23.66 -7.59
C PHE A 285 34.57 22.19 -7.99
N GLY A 286 33.70 21.43 -7.33
CA GLY A 286 33.36 20.06 -7.68
C GLY A 286 31.99 19.69 -7.11
N MET A 287 31.04 19.43 -8.00
CA MET A 287 29.69 18.92 -7.73
C MET A 287 29.68 17.91 -6.58
N GLN A 288 28.93 18.20 -5.52
CA GLN A 288 28.60 17.23 -4.49
C GLN A 288 27.83 16.08 -5.14
N GLY A 289 28.49 14.93 -5.21
CA GLY A 289 27.85 13.65 -5.47
C GLY A 289 26.73 13.43 -4.46
N MET A 290 25.55 13.14 -4.98
CA MET A 290 24.42 12.70 -4.18
C MET A 290 24.74 11.31 -3.65
N ASP A 291 25.22 11.27 -2.41
CA ASP A 291 25.53 10.04 -1.71
C ASP A 291 24.31 9.13 -1.63
N LYS A 292 24.61 7.87 -1.95
CA LYS A 292 23.72 6.71 -1.93
C LYS A 292 22.94 6.62 -0.61
N GLN A 293 21.61 6.77 -0.68
CA GLN A 293 20.70 6.10 0.26
C GLN A 293 19.99 4.95 -0.48
N VAL A 294 20.74 3.88 -0.68
CA VAL A 294 20.17 2.55 -0.87
C VAL A 294 19.43 2.19 0.42
N SER A 295 18.22 1.66 0.32
CA SER A 295 17.45 1.21 1.49
C SER A 295 17.49 -0.33 1.62
N PRO A 296 18.37 -0.90 2.48
CA PRO A 296 18.37 -2.32 2.81
C PRO A 296 17.47 -2.61 4.03
N ILE A 297 16.32 -1.94 4.11
CA ILE A 297 15.56 -1.81 5.38
C ILE A 297 14.54 -2.94 5.58
N GLU A 298 14.06 -3.56 4.51
CA GLU A 298 13.03 -4.60 4.62
C GLU A 298 13.62 -5.94 5.05
N SER A 299 14.86 -6.22 4.63
CA SER A 299 15.68 -7.29 5.20
C SER A 299 16.05 -6.97 6.65
N HIS A 300 16.31 -5.71 7.01
CA HIS A 300 16.63 -5.38 8.39
C HIS A 300 15.44 -5.55 9.34
N ILE A 301 14.19 -5.27 8.94
CA ILE A 301 13.01 -5.50 9.80
C ILE A 301 12.75 -7.00 9.99
N SER A 302 12.85 -7.81 8.93
CA SER A 302 12.70 -9.27 9.06
C SER A 302 13.85 -9.87 9.87
N VAL A 303 15.10 -9.43 9.64
CA VAL A 303 16.29 -9.87 10.39
C VAL A 303 16.25 -9.39 11.83
N SER A 304 15.75 -8.19 12.13
CA SER A 304 15.58 -7.71 13.50
C SER A 304 14.45 -8.42 14.25
N ILE A 305 13.41 -8.87 13.55
CA ILE A 305 12.36 -9.70 14.15
C ILE A 305 12.88 -11.13 14.36
N GLU A 306 13.57 -11.72 13.36
CA GLU A 306 14.19 -13.05 13.50
C GLU A 306 15.26 -13.06 14.59
N SER A 307 16.15 -12.07 14.68
CA SER A 307 17.17 -12.01 15.73
C SER A 307 16.56 -11.85 17.12
N TYR A 308 15.48 -11.06 17.24
CA TYR A 308 14.77 -10.88 18.51
C TYR A 308 13.98 -12.12 18.92
N VAL A 309 13.44 -12.85 17.94
CA VAL A 309 12.74 -14.11 18.17
C VAL A 309 13.71 -15.24 18.49
N GLU A 310 14.87 -15.32 17.85
CA GLU A 310 15.96 -16.24 18.23
C GLU A 310 16.43 -15.97 19.67
N GLU A 311 16.62 -14.71 20.05
CA GLU A 311 16.99 -14.32 21.41
C GLU A 311 15.89 -14.72 22.42
N TYR A 312 14.61 -14.52 22.09
CA TYR A 312 13.48 -14.95 22.93
C TYR A 312 13.37 -16.48 23.06
N HIS A 313 13.60 -17.21 21.96
CA HIS A 313 13.53 -18.67 21.94
C HIS A 313 14.70 -19.31 22.72
N GLN A 314 15.89 -18.72 22.68
CA GLN A 314 17.01 -19.14 23.52
C GLN A 314 16.73 -18.90 25.02
N LEU A 315 16.10 -17.79 25.38
CA LEU A 315 15.78 -17.46 26.77
C LEU A 315 14.68 -18.36 27.39
N HIS A 316 13.73 -18.85 26.59
CA HIS A 316 12.56 -19.60 27.11
C HIS A 316 12.57 -21.10 26.77
N TYR A 317 13.24 -21.52 25.70
CA TYR A 317 13.25 -22.90 25.21
C TYR A 317 14.65 -23.43 24.89
N GLY A 318 15.71 -22.68 25.22
CA GLY A 318 17.08 -23.16 25.11
C GLY A 318 17.34 -24.37 26.02
N PRO A 319 18.19 -25.33 25.62
CA PRO A 319 18.55 -26.44 26.49
C PRO A 319 19.15 -25.90 27.78
N LYS A 320 18.61 -26.33 28.93
CA LYS A 320 19.18 -26.03 30.25
C LYS A 320 20.56 -26.68 30.34
N THR A 321 21.61 -25.97 29.93
CA THR A 321 22.97 -26.34 30.27
C THR A 321 23.18 -26.03 31.74
N THR A 322 23.12 -27.08 32.55
CA THR A 322 23.56 -27.09 33.93
C THR A 322 25.06 -26.79 33.96
N THR A 323 25.43 -25.60 34.43
CA THR A 323 26.81 -25.32 34.87
C THR A 323 26.75 -24.58 36.20
N SER A 324 27.33 -25.23 37.21
CA SER A 324 27.40 -24.89 38.63
C SER A 324 27.93 -23.48 38.95
N PRO A 325 27.63 -22.95 40.15
CA PRO A 325 28.16 -21.68 40.63
C PRO A 325 29.63 -21.82 41.04
N HIS A 326 30.50 -21.01 40.43
CA HIS A 326 31.88 -20.83 40.90
C HIS A 326 31.89 -19.89 42.12
N TYR A 327 32.33 -20.44 43.24
CA TYR A 327 32.70 -19.72 44.46
C TYR A 327 33.87 -18.76 44.20
N TYR A 328 33.78 -17.55 44.74
CA TYR A 328 34.86 -16.57 44.81
C TYR A 328 35.63 -16.81 46.12
N THR A 329 36.91 -17.18 46.05
CA THR A 329 37.84 -17.17 47.18
C THR A 329 38.93 -16.13 46.94
N PRO A 330 39.26 -15.28 47.93
CA PRO A 330 40.29 -14.24 47.81
C PRO A 330 41.70 -14.84 48.00
N HIS A 331 42.67 -14.37 47.21
CA HIS A 331 44.09 -14.61 47.44
C HIS A 331 44.68 -13.50 48.34
N PRO A 332 45.62 -13.83 49.25
CA PRO A 332 46.23 -12.86 50.16
C PRO A 332 47.40 -12.13 49.50
N GLU A 333 47.71 -10.98 50.10
CA GLU A 333 48.92 -10.18 49.92
C GLU A 333 50.19 -11.03 50.11
N GLN A 334 51.15 -10.86 49.18
CA GLN A 334 52.56 -10.53 49.47
C GLN A 334 53.29 -10.14 48.19
#